data_AF-M1WP91-F1
#
_entry.id   AF-M1WP91-F1
#
_cell.length_a   1.000
_cell.length_b   1.000
_cell.length_c   1.000
_cell.angle_alpha   90.00
_cell.angle_beta   90.00
_cell.angle_gamma   90.00
#
_symmetry.space_group_name_H-M   'P 1'
#
loop_
_entity.id
_entity.type
_entity.pdbx_description
1 polymer ?
#
loop_
_entity_poly.entity_id
_entity_poly.type
_entity_poly.pdbx_seq_one_letter_code
_entity_poly.pdbx_strand_id
1 'polypeptide(L)'
;MQKHKYPLSQSPLYKLRTKKKLALLLGQSLDDLQKLASSNDNYKVYTLSPKGKLAHPYFLKKERLVQEVRPHLKSVHERILSLLKCVKTSDYLHSATKGKSLQNERGNPSPKQSRQ
;
A
#
# COMPACT_ATOMS: atom_id res chain seq x y z
N MET A 1 15.52 -14.72 -3.99
CA MET A 1 16.67 -13.89 -3.57
C MET A 1 16.16 -12.69 -2.77
N GLN A 2 16.57 -12.52 -1.51
CA GLN A 2 16.24 -11.30 -0.77
C GLN A 2 17.12 -10.16 -1.30
N LYS A 3 16.53 -9.11 -1.87
CA LYS A 3 17.27 -7.92 -2.27
C LYS A 3 17.71 -7.17 -1.01
N HIS A 4 18.98 -6.78 -0.95
CA HIS A 4 19.49 -5.88 0.09
C HIS A 4 18.65 -4.59 0.09
N LYS A 5 18.17 -4.21 1.28
CA LYS A 5 17.42 -2.96 1.46
C LYS A 5 18.40 -1.80 1.59
N TYR A 6 18.13 -0.70 0.90
CA TYR A 6 18.95 0.51 0.93
C TYR A 6 18.30 1.62 1.79
N PRO A 7 19.08 2.56 2.36
CA PRO A 7 18.55 3.73 3.05
C PRO A 7 17.65 4.59 2.15
N LEU A 8 16.69 5.31 2.72
CA LEU A 8 15.76 6.17 1.97
C LEU A 8 16.49 7.14 1.01
N SER A 9 17.65 7.68 1.41
CA SER A 9 18.46 8.60 0.60
C SER A 9 18.98 7.99 -0.72
N GLN A 10 19.05 6.66 -0.81
CA GLN A 10 19.45 5.92 -2.00
C GLN A 10 18.27 5.46 -2.85
N SER A 11 17.03 5.79 -2.45
CA SER A 11 15.86 5.46 -3.26
C SER A 11 15.83 6.28 -4.55
N PRO A 12 15.50 5.68 -5.70
CA PRO A 12 15.25 6.44 -6.93
C PRO A 12 14.04 7.38 -6.78
N LEU A 13 13.16 7.14 -5.80
CA LEU A 13 12.05 8.01 -5.46
C LEU A 13 12.45 9.15 -4.51
N TYR A 14 13.68 9.14 -3.98
CA TYR A 14 14.14 10.16 -3.03
C TYR A 14 14.32 11.51 -3.71
N LYS A 15 13.72 12.56 -3.12
CA LYS A 15 13.78 13.95 -3.62
C LYS A 15 13.44 14.07 -5.11
N LEU A 16 12.51 13.25 -5.61
CA LEU A 16 12.06 13.33 -6.99
C LEU A 16 11.24 14.61 -7.23
N ARG A 17 11.72 15.48 -8.15
CA ARG A 17 11.11 16.82 -8.37
C ARG A 17 10.33 17.00 -9.66
N THR A 18 10.51 16.12 -10.65
CA THR A 18 9.95 16.35 -12.00
C THR A 18 9.10 15.18 -12.47
N LYS A 19 7.98 15.49 -13.13
CA LYS A 19 7.08 14.50 -13.73
C LYS A 19 7.79 13.64 -14.80
N LYS A 20 8.72 14.23 -15.55
CA LYS A 20 9.54 13.53 -16.55
C LYS A 20 10.40 12.44 -15.92
N LYS A 21 11.09 12.74 -14.81
CA LYS A 21 11.86 11.73 -14.08
C LYS A 21 10.96 10.65 -13.47
N LEU A 22 9.77 11.01 -12.99
CA LEU A 22 8.79 10.03 -12.50
C LEU A 22 8.40 9.04 -13.60
N ALA A 23 7.99 9.56 -14.76
CA ALA A 23 7.58 8.75 -15.91
C ALA A 23 8.68 7.77 -16.34
N LEU A 24 9.92 8.27 -16.45
CA LEU A 24 11.09 7.44 -16.75
C LEU A 24 11.32 6.32 -15.73
N LEU A 25 11.24 6.62 -14.43
CA LEU A 25 11.39 5.60 -13.38
C LEU A 25 10.29 4.54 -13.39
N LEU A 26 9.07 4.97 -13.73
CA LEU A 26 7.90 4.10 -13.85
C LEU A 26 7.86 3.32 -15.17
N GLY A 27 8.76 3.62 -16.13
CA GLY A 27 8.77 2.99 -17.45
C GLY A 27 7.54 3.34 -18.28
N GLN A 28 7.02 4.56 -18.13
CA GLN A 28 5.85 5.07 -18.85
C GLN A 28 6.23 6.36 -19.57
N SER A 29 5.48 6.72 -20.62
CA SER A 29 5.58 8.06 -21.19
C SER A 29 4.92 9.07 -20.24
N LEU A 30 5.31 10.35 -20.36
CA LEU A 30 4.70 11.41 -19.54
C LEU A 30 3.22 11.59 -19.89
N ASP A 31 2.87 11.47 -21.16
CA ASP A 31 1.49 11.56 -21.65
C ASP A 31 0.63 10.40 -21.13
N ASP A 32 1.12 9.16 -21.20
CA ASP A 32 0.40 7.99 -20.67
C ASP A 32 0.18 8.12 -19.17
N LEU A 33 1.18 8.61 -18.44
CA LEU A 33 1.06 8.82 -17.00
C LEU A 33 0.05 9.92 -16.67
N GLN A 34 -0.04 10.97 -17.48
CA GLN A 34 -1.06 12.02 -17.34
C GLN A 34 -2.47 11.51 -17.67
N LYS A 35 -2.60 10.72 -18.72
CA LYS A 35 -3.87 10.05 -19.09
C LYS A 35 -4.33 9.12 -17.98
N LEU A 36 -3.44 8.28 -17.45
CA LEU A 36 -3.72 7.43 -16.29
C LEU A 36 -4.16 8.26 -15.09
N ALA A 37 -3.46 9.34 -14.77
CA ALA A 37 -3.79 10.19 -13.62
C ALA A 37 -5.16 10.90 -13.75
N SER A 38 -5.61 11.16 -14.98
CA SER A 38 -6.85 11.89 -15.26
C SER A 38 -8.03 10.98 -15.64
N SER A 39 -7.79 9.68 -15.80
CA SER A 39 -8.80 8.72 -16.26
C SER A 39 -9.69 8.23 -15.11
N ASN A 40 -11.00 8.22 -15.34
CA ASN A 40 -11.98 7.59 -14.47
C ASN A 40 -12.18 6.08 -14.77
N ASP A 41 -11.60 5.57 -15.87
CA ASP A 41 -11.77 4.17 -16.31
C ASP A 41 -10.59 3.26 -15.90
N ASN A 42 -9.82 3.65 -14.88
CA ASN A 42 -8.67 2.84 -14.44
C ASN A 42 -9.07 1.56 -13.68
N TYR A 43 -10.33 1.47 -13.26
CA TYR A 43 -10.86 0.37 -12.47
C TYR A 43 -12.06 -0.25 -13.18
N LYS A 44 -12.06 -1.57 -13.27
CA LYS A 44 -13.25 -2.35 -13.63
C LYS A 44 -14.09 -2.54 -12.36
N VAL A 45 -15.31 -2.02 -12.37
CA VAL A 45 -16.24 -2.14 -11.25
C VAL A 45 -17.27 -3.22 -11.55
N TYR A 46 -17.51 -4.13 -10.61
CA TYR A 46 -18.54 -5.16 -10.71
C TYR A 46 -19.08 -5.57 -9.33
N THR A 47 -20.30 -6.08 -9.31
CA THR A 47 -20.94 -6.55 -8.07
C THR A 47 -20.62 -8.03 -7.88
N LEU A 48 -20.00 -8.37 -6.75
CA LEU A 48 -19.92 -9.76 -6.31
C LEU A 48 -21.17 -10.10 -5.52
N SER A 49 -22.01 -10.95 -6.11
CA SER A 49 -23.08 -11.63 -5.39
C SER A 49 -22.48 -12.84 -4.65
N PRO A 50 -22.74 -13.03 -3.35
CA PRO A 50 -22.15 -14.11 -2.56
C PRO A 50 -22.66 -15.49 -3.03
N LYS A 51 -21.82 -16.22 -3.78
CA LYS A 51 -22.05 -17.63 -4.15
C LYS A 51 -21.57 -18.56 -3.03
N GLY A 52 -22.46 -19.36 -2.43
CA GLY A 52 -22.12 -20.43 -1.47
C GLY A 52 -23.06 -20.56 -0.25
N LYS A 53 -23.16 -21.77 0.34
CA LYS A 53 -24.07 -22.13 1.46
C LYS A 53 -23.49 -21.80 2.86
N LEU A 54 -22.95 -20.61 3.10
CA LEU A 54 -22.66 -20.17 4.48
C LEU A 54 -23.87 -19.41 5.01
N ALA A 55 -24.86 -20.16 5.48
CA ALA A 55 -26.03 -19.65 6.18
C ALA A 55 -25.70 -19.58 7.68
N HIS A 56 -24.92 -18.57 8.08
CA HIS A 56 -24.76 -18.28 9.51
C HIS A 56 -25.85 -17.27 9.92
N PRO A 57 -26.64 -17.55 10.97
CA PRO A 57 -27.83 -16.75 11.32
C PRO A 57 -27.52 -15.27 11.63
N TYR A 58 -26.27 -14.98 12.04
CA TYR A 58 -25.82 -13.62 12.34
C TYR A 58 -25.06 -12.91 11.21
N PHE A 59 -24.76 -13.59 10.09
CA PHE A 59 -24.03 -12.98 8.96
C PHE A 59 -24.91 -12.90 7.71
N LEU A 60 -25.55 -11.74 7.55
CA LEU A 60 -26.29 -11.39 6.34
C LEU A 60 -25.32 -11.27 5.15
N LYS A 61 -25.62 -12.00 4.09
CA LYS A 61 -24.95 -11.91 2.79
C LYS A 61 -25.28 -10.56 2.16
N LYS A 62 -24.30 -9.66 2.11
CA LYS A 62 -24.41 -8.39 1.40
C LYS A 62 -23.63 -8.45 0.10
N GLU A 63 -24.26 -7.97 -0.97
CA GLU A 63 -23.57 -7.68 -2.21
C GLU A 63 -22.45 -6.66 -1.94
N ARG A 64 -21.33 -6.84 -2.63
CA ARG A 64 -20.19 -5.92 -2.51
C ARG A 64 -19.80 -5.45 -3.89
N LEU A 65 -19.70 -4.14 -4.05
CA LEU A 65 -19.04 -3.54 -5.19
C LEU A 65 -17.54 -3.81 -5.06
N VAL A 66 -16.98 -4.44 -6.08
CA VAL A 66 -15.56 -4.73 -6.19
C VAL A 66 -15.00 -3.86 -7.30
N GLN A 67 -13.82 -3.29 -7.04
CA GLN A 67 -13.04 -2.54 -8.01
C GLN A 67 -11.76 -3.30 -8.29
N GLU A 68 -11.54 -3.65 -9.55
CA GLU A 68 -10.36 -4.33 -10.03
C GLU A 68 -9.51 -3.38 -10.88
N VAL A 69 -8.23 -3.25 -10.55
CA VAL A 69 -7.29 -2.38 -11.27
C VAL A 69 -7.05 -2.91 -12.69
N ARG A 70 -7.21 -2.08 -13.71
CA ARG A 70 -6.89 -2.47 -15.10
C ARG A 70 -5.38 -2.75 -15.27
N PRO A 71 -4.98 -3.59 -16.26
CA PRO A 71 -3.58 -4.00 -16.43
C PRO A 71 -2.58 -2.84 -16.54
N HIS A 72 -2.95 -1.73 -17.18
CA HIS A 72 -2.07 -0.57 -17.34
C HIS A 72 -1.78 0.13 -16.01
N LEU A 73 -2.79 0.39 -15.19
CA LEU A 73 -2.57 0.95 -13.85
C LEU A 73 -1.87 -0.07 -12.93
N LYS A 74 -2.16 -1.35 -13.11
CA LYS A 74 -1.54 -2.44 -12.35
C LYS A 74 -0.03 -2.49 -12.56
N SER A 75 0.47 -2.34 -13.79
CA SER A 75 1.91 -2.35 -14.07
C SER A 75 2.63 -1.19 -13.37
N VAL A 76 2.00 -0.01 -13.33
CA VAL A 76 2.52 1.16 -12.58
C VAL A 76 2.58 0.86 -11.08
N HIS A 77 1.51 0.27 -10.51
CA HIS A 77 1.49 -0.12 -9.09
C HIS A 77 2.58 -1.14 -8.76
N GLU A 78 2.76 -2.18 -9.59
CA GLU A 78 3.80 -3.19 -9.41
C GLU A 78 5.19 -2.56 -9.49
N ARG A 79 5.39 -1.61 -10.40
CA ARG A 79 6.66 -0.87 -10.50
C ARG A 79 6.93 -0.06 -9.23
N ILE A 80 5.96 0.72 -8.75
CA ILE A 80 6.08 1.48 -7.49
C ILE A 80 6.40 0.55 -6.33
N LEU A 81 5.66 -0.56 -6.20
CA LEU A 81 5.87 -1.56 -5.16
C LEU A 81 7.29 -2.13 -5.22
N SER A 82 7.80 -2.43 -6.42
CA SER A 82 9.15 -2.97 -6.61
C SER A 82 10.23 -2.01 -6.13
N LEU A 83 10.04 -0.70 -6.33
CA LEU A 83 10.96 0.34 -5.89
C LEU A 83 10.90 0.48 -4.37
N LEU A 84 9.69 0.60 -3.80
CA LEU A 84 9.50 0.80 -2.36
C LEU A 84 9.94 -0.40 -1.52
N LYS A 85 9.78 -1.63 -2.02
CA LYS A 85 10.17 -2.86 -1.31
C LYS A 85 11.66 -2.92 -0.96
N CYS A 86 12.49 -2.21 -1.71
CA CYS A 86 13.94 -2.16 -1.50
C CYS A 86 14.36 -1.06 -0.51
N VAL A 87 13.44 -0.20 -0.05
CA VAL A 87 13.75 0.85 0.92
C VAL A 87 13.75 0.27 2.35
N LYS A 88 14.76 0.62 3.15
CA LYS A 88 14.79 0.31 4.58
C LYS A 88 13.66 1.08 5.28
N THR A 89 12.80 0.34 5.98
CA THR A 89 11.75 0.91 6.84
C THR A 89 12.37 1.59 8.04
N SER A 90 11.79 2.69 8.51
CA SER A 90 12.23 3.37 9.73
C SER A 90 12.03 2.49 10.98
N ASP A 91 12.81 2.77 12.02
CA ASP A 91 12.75 2.02 13.28
C ASP A 91 11.48 2.36 14.08
N TYR A 92 10.96 3.57 13.92
CA TYR A 92 9.68 4.04 14.50
C TYR A 92 8.43 3.54 13.75
N LEU A 93 8.58 2.68 12.75
CA LEU A 93 7.44 2.16 12.00
C LEU A 93 6.72 1.06 12.82
N HIS A 94 5.62 1.43 13.46
CA HIS A 94 4.74 0.52 14.21
C HIS A 94 3.75 -0.25 13.33
N SER A 95 4.11 -0.57 12.09
CA SER A 95 3.28 -1.40 11.22
C SER A 95 3.75 -2.85 11.25
N ALA A 96 2.81 -3.78 11.09
CA ALA A 96 3.12 -5.20 10.97
C ALA A 96 4.06 -5.41 9.78
N THR A 97 5.33 -5.60 10.07
CA THR A 97 6.37 -5.88 9.08
C THR A 97 6.79 -7.33 9.25
N LYS A 98 7.12 -8.03 8.17
CA LYS A 98 7.59 -9.42 8.27
C LYS A 98 8.78 -9.50 9.25
N GLY A 99 8.62 -10.26 10.33
CA GLY A 99 9.62 -10.39 11.39
C GLY A 99 9.52 -9.36 12.53
N LYS A 100 8.54 -8.44 12.50
CA LYS A 100 8.20 -7.54 13.60
C LYS A 100 6.75 -7.74 14.01
N SER A 101 6.50 -8.10 15.26
CA SER A 101 5.16 -8.07 15.85
C SER A 101 4.76 -6.63 16.16
N LEU A 102 3.46 -6.34 16.07
CA LEU A 102 2.90 -5.08 16.52
C LEU A 102 3.06 -5.00 18.05
N GLN A 103 3.92 -4.11 18.52
CA GLN A 103 3.87 -3.68 19.92
C GLN A 103 2.74 -2.67 20.02
N ASN A 104 1.58 -3.14 20.50
CA ASN A 104 0.54 -2.24 20.94
C ASN A 104 1.07 -1.59 22.22
N GLU A 105 1.27 -0.26 22.23
CA GLU A 105 1.53 0.49 23.46
C GLU A 105 0.27 0.50 24.33
N ARG A 106 -0.04 -0.65 24.94
CA ARG A 106 -0.96 -0.69 26.08
C ARG A 106 -0.20 -0.12 27.27
N GLY A 107 -0.31 1.20 27.40
CA GLY A 107 -0.07 2.03 28.58
C GLY A 107 1.03 1.55 29.53
N ASN A 108 2.17 2.24 29.52
CA ASN A 108 2.97 2.33 30.74
C ASN A 108 2.06 2.86 31.87
N PRO A 109 1.79 2.10 32.94
CA PRO A 109 1.12 2.68 34.09
C PRO A 109 2.04 3.78 34.62
N SER A 110 1.51 5.00 34.69
CA SER A 110 2.18 6.13 35.32
C SER A 110 2.66 5.73 36.72
N PRO A 111 3.85 6.18 37.19
CA PRO A 111 4.32 5.87 38.52
C PRO A 111 3.27 6.33 39.53
N LYS A 112 2.73 5.40 40.33
CA LYS A 112 1.82 5.76 41.42
C LYS A 112 2.59 6.69 42.36
N GLN A 113 2.19 7.96 42.41
CA GLN A 113 2.64 8.86 43.47
C GLN A 113 2.14 8.28 44.79
N SER A 114 3.08 7.90 45.65
CA SER A 114 2.84 7.58 47.06
C SER A 114 2.26 8.82 47.73
N ARG A 115 1.00 8.75 48.13
CA ARG A 115 0.42 9.72 49.07
C ARG A 115 1.03 9.45 50.43
N GLN A 116 1.72 10.46 50.97
CA GLN A 116 2.03 10.59 52.39
C GLN A 116 0.77 10.92 53.17
#